data_AF-A0A951KMQ9-F1
#
_entry.id   AF-A0A951KMQ9-F1
#
_cell.length_a   1.000
_cell.length_b   1.000
_cell.length_c   1.000
_cell.angle_alpha   90.00
_cell.angle_beta   90.00
_cell.angle_gamma   90.00
#
_symmetry.space_group_name_H-M   'P 1'
#
loop_
_entity.id
_entity.type
_entity.pdbx_description
1 polymer ?
#
loop_
_entity_poly.entity_id
_entity_poly.type
_entity_poly.pdbx_seq_one_letter_code
_entity_poly.pdbx_strand_id
1 'polypeptide(L)'
;DAVARAEQIVQTMRRALAADSGSGELFDADDYRGRFYAAMDEDFDTPRAITVLAELAQAIVAAADTGQDIRASQQLLQELGNVLGVQLPPV
;
A
#
# COMPACT_ATOMS: atom_id res chain seq x y z
N ASP A 1 -0.45 -3.40 -21.92
CA ASP A 1 0.59 -4.37 -21.51
C ASP A 1 0.42 -4.70 -20.02
N ALA A 2 0.58 -5.95 -19.60
CA ALA A 2 0.48 -6.37 -18.21
C ALA A 2 1.72 -5.99 -17.40
N VAL A 3 2.91 -6.04 -18.02
CA VAL A 3 4.17 -5.70 -17.37
C VAL A 3 4.21 -4.21 -17.01
N ALA A 4 3.87 -3.34 -17.98
CA ALA A 4 3.80 -1.89 -17.74
C ALA A 4 2.84 -1.51 -16.59
N ARG A 5 1.73 -2.26 -16.42
CA ARG A 5 0.80 -2.05 -15.29
C ARG A 5 1.43 -2.45 -13.96
N ALA A 6 2.12 -3.59 -13.91
CA ALA A 6 2.83 -4.02 -12.71
C ALA A 6 3.94 -3.03 -12.32
N GLU A 7 4.70 -2.52 -13.29
CA GLU A 7 5.71 -1.48 -13.06
C GLU A 7 5.10 -0.21 -12.47
N GLN A 8 3.96 0.24 -13.01
CA GLN A 8 3.27 1.41 -12.50
C GLN A 8 2.80 1.22 -11.05
N ILE A 9 2.28 0.03 -10.72
CA ILE A 9 1.88 -0.31 -9.35
C ILE A 9 3.07 -0.23 -8.40
N VAL A 10 4.21 -0.83 -8.77
CA VAL A 10 5.44 -0.79 -7.96
C VAL A 10 5.95 0.64 -7.81
N GLN A 11 5.90 1.46 -8.86
CA GLN A 11 6.28 2.88 -8.77
C GLN A 11 5.41 3.65 -7.78
N THR A 12 4.09 3.42 -7.79
CA THR A 12 3.18 4.04 -6.82
C THR A 12 3.46 3.57 -5.39
N MET A 13 3.73 2.28 -5.18
CA MET A 13 4.12 1.77 -3.86
C MET A 13 5.41 2.41 -3.35
N ARG A 14 6.43 2.55 -4.21
CA ARG A 14 7.67 3.23 -3.84
C ARG A 14 7.44 4.69 -3.49
N ARG A 15 6.59 5.41 -4.24
CA ARG A 15 6.22 6.79 -3.91
C ARG A 15 5.50 6.91 -2.58
N ALA A 16 4.58 5.99 -2.28
CA ALA A 16 3.86 5.96 -1.01
C ALA A 16 4.81 5.76 0.17
N LEU A 17 5.78 4.86 0.03
CA LEU A 17 6.77 4.61 1.06
C LEU A 17 7.74 5.78 1.22
N ALA A 18 8.17 6.39 0.11
CA ALA A 18 9.08 7.55 0.10
C ALA A 18 8.42 8.88 0.51
N ALA A 19 7.09 8.92 0.68
CA ALA A 19 6.39 10.15 1.00
C ALA A 19 6.72 10.61 2.43
N ASP A 20 6.94 11.92 2.57
CA ASP A 20 7.14 12.52 3.88
C ASP A 20 5.83 12.49 4.68
N SER A 21 5.89 11.97 5.91
CA SER A 21 4.74 11.99 6.80
C SER A 21 4.54 13.37 7.42
N GLY A 22 3.30 13.82 7.46
CA GLY A 22 2.90 15.00 8.20
C GLY A 22 2.74 14.73 9.71
N SER A 23 2.25 15.76 10.40
CA SER A 23 1.92 15.74 11.83
C SER A 23 0.44 16.06 12.10
N GLY A 24 -0.39 16.01 11.05
CA GLY A 24 -1.84 16.19 11.12
C GLY A 24 -2.57 14.97 11.67
N GLU A 25 -3.85 14.82 11.31
CA GLU A 25 -4.65 13.66 11.70
C GLU A 25 -4.03 12.35 11.17
N LEU A 26 -4.15 11.29 11.96
CA LEU A 26 -3.74 9.95 11.54
C LEU A 26 -4.58 9.50 10.35
N PHE A 27 -3.92 9.07 9.28
CA PHE A 27 -4.59 8.40 8.18
C PHE A 27 -4.89 6.95 8.57
N ASP A 28 -6.15 6.63 8.84
CA ASP A 28 -6.58 5.26 9.15
C ASP A 28 -6.69 4.42 7.86
N ALA A 29 -5.86 3.38 7.78
CA ALA A 29 -5.78 2.45 6.66
C ALA A 29 -6.16 1.02 7.04
N ASP A 30 -6.79 0.78 8.20
CA ASP A 30 -7.02 -0.58 8.70
C ASP A 30 -7.98 -1.39 7.82
N ASP A 31 -8.94 -0.74 7.14
CA ASP A 31 -9.84 -1.41 6.19
C ASP A 31 -9.07 -2.15 5.07
N TYR A 32 -7.94 -1.61 4.62
CA TYR A 32 -7.11 -2.26 3.59
C TYR A 32 -6.53 -3.60 4.06
N ARG A 33 -6.23 -3.74 5.36
CA ARG A 33 -5.77 -5.01 5.95
C ARG A 33 -6.85 -6.08 5.81
N GLY A 34 -8.09 -5.76 6.19
CA GLY A 34 -9.22 -6.68 6.09
C GLY A 34 -9.50 -7.10 4.64
N ARG A 35 -9.49 -6.15 3.72
CA ARG A 35 -9.70 -6.41 2.28
C ARG A 35 -8.57 -7.25 1.67
N PHE A 36 -7.33 -7.04 2.09
CA PHE A 36 -6.18 -7.84 1.66
C PHE A 36 -6.29 -9.28 2.15
N TYR A 37 -6.57 -9.51 3.43
CA TYR A 37 -6.69 -10.87 3.95
C TYR A 37 -7.92 -11.60 3.41
N ALA A 38 -9.05 -10.92 3.22
CA ALA A 38 -10.18 -11.48 2.51
C ALA A 38 -9.80 -11.91 1.07
N ALA A 39 -8.92 -11.14 0.41
CA ALA A 39 -8.33 -11.54 -0.87
C ALA A 39 -7.54 -12.84 -0.78
N MET A 40 -6.66 -12.95 0.20
CA MET A 40 -5.79 -14.11 0.38
C MET A 40 -6.52 -15.36 0.86
N ASP A 41 -7.59 -15.21 1.65
CA ASP A 41 -8.41 -16.31 2.15
C ASP A 41 -9.27 -16.95 1.04
N GLU A 42 -9.58 -16.20 -0.02
CA GLU A 42 -10.28 -16.72 -1.21
C GLU A 42 -9.27 -17.31 -2.21
N ASP A 43 -8.83 -18.54 -1.96
CA ASP A 43 -7.93 -19.31 -2.83
C ASP A 43 -6.65 -18.55 -3.27
N PHE A 44 -6.09 -17.73 -2.37
CA PHE A 44 -4.95 -16.87 -2.65
C PHE A 44 -5.17 -15.97 -3.89
N ASP A 45 -6.29 -15.25 -3.95
CA ASP A 45 -6.60 -14.26 -5.01
C ASP A 45 -5.60 -13.08 -4.97
N THR A 46 -4.39 -13.34 -5.47
CA THR A 46 -3.29 -12.38 -5.54
C THR A 46 -3.57 -11.22 -6.48
N PRO A 47 -4.28 -11.34 -7.63
CA PRO A 47 -4.71 -10.18 -8.39
C PRO A 47 -5.53 -9.18 -7.58
N ARG A 48 -6.48 -9.66 -6.76
CA ARG A 48 -7.26 -8.80 -5.87
C ARG A 48 -6.42 -8.24 -4.74
N ALA A 49 -5.55 -9.05 -4.13
CA ALA A 49 -4.63 -8.59 -3.10
C ALA A 49 -3.70 -7.47 -3.60
N ILE A 50 -3.15 -7.60 -4.82
CA ILE A 50 -2.32 -6.57 -5.48
C ILE A 50 -3.14 -5.30 -5.73
N THR A 51 -4.41 -5.44 -6.10
CA THR A 51 -5.31 -4.29 -6.29
C THR A 51 -5.49 -3.52 -4.99
N VAL A 52 -5.72 -4.22 -3.87
CA VAL A 52 -5.82 -3.60 -2.53
C VAL A 52 -4.53 -2.88 -2.15
N LEU A 53 -3.36 -3.48 -2.40
CA LEU A 53 -2.07 -2.82 -2.14
C LEU A 53 -1.87 -1.56 -3.00
N ALA A 54 -2.27 -1.61 -4.27
CA ALA A 54 -2.16 -0.48 -5.18
C ALA A 54 -3.08 0.68 -4.77
N GLU A 55 -4.28 0.38 -4.27
CA GLU A 55 -5.19 1.38 -3.70
C GLU A 55 -4.64 1.98 -2.39
N LEU A 56 -4.11 1.15 -1.49
CA LEU A 56 -3.46 1.61 -0.26
C LEU A 56 -2.32 2.58 -0.56
N ALA A 57 -1.46 2.22 -1.52
CA ALA A 57 -0.35 3.10 -1.92
C ALA A 57 -0.85 4.44 -2.48
N GLN A 58 -1.91 4.45 -3.30
CA GLN A 58 -2.52 5.69 -3.79
C GLN A 58 -3.10 6.54 -2.66
N ALA A 59 -3.78 5.92 -1.70
CA ALA A 59 -4.37 6.61 -0.58
C ALA A 59 -3.31 7.24 0.35
N ILE A 60 -2.19 6.55 0.58
CA ILE A 60 -1.05 7.09 1.33
C ILE A 60 -0.48 8.33 0.64
N VAL A 61 -0.27 8.29 -0.68
CA VAL A 61 0.22 9.46 -1.44
C VAL A 61 -0.75 10.64 -1.29
N ALA A 62 -2.06 10.41 -1.42
CA ALA A 62 -3.05 11.45 -1.26
C ALA A 62 -3.10 12.03 0.16
N ALA A 63 -2.96 11.19 1.19
CA ALA A 63 -2.90 11.62 2.59
C ALA A 63 -1.61 12.39 2.92
N ALA A 64 -0.50 12.04 2.28
CA ALA A 64 0.76 12.79 2.39
C ALA A 64 0.58 14.22 1.85
N ASP A 65 -0.07 14.36 0.69
CA ASP A 65 -0.31 15.65 0.03
C ASP A 65 -1.19 16.60 0.88
N THR A 66 -1.96 16.06 1.84
CA THR A 66 -2.79 16.83 2.78
C THR A 66 -2.13 17.02 4.16
N GLY A 67 -0.91 16.51 4.37
CA GLY A 67 -0.16 16.66 5.62
C GLY A 67 -0.62 15.75 6.77
N GLN A 68 -1.35 14.67 6.47
CA GLN A 68 -1.74 13.66 7.45
C GLN A 68 -0.53 12.85 7.94
N ASP A 69 -0.67 12.24 9.12
CA ASP A 69 0.31 11.26 9.60
C ASP A 69 0.06 9.91 8.92
N ILE A 70 1.02 9.47 8.11
CA ILE A 70 0.93 8.27 7.26
C ILE A 70 1.85 7.14 7.71
N ARG A 71 2.60 7.31 8.81
CA ARG A 71 3.63 6.36 9.24
C ARG A 71 3.08 4.95 9.46
N ALA A 72 1.93 4.84 10.14
CA ALA A 72 1.28 3.56 10.37
C ALA A 72 0.85 2.89 9.05
N SER A 73 0.36 3.67 8.09
CA SER A 73 -0.11 3.18 6.79
C SER A 73 1.06 2.74 5.89
N GLN A 74 2.21 3.42 5.96
CA GLN A 74 3.44 2.98 5.31
C GLN A 74 3.97 1.66 5.88
N GLN A 75 3.87 1.46 7.21
CA GLN A 75 4.20 0.19 7.85
C GLN A 75 3.25 -0.92 7.39
N LEU A 76 1.94 -0.65 7.36
CA LEU A 76 0.95 -1.59 6.83
C LEU A 76 1.25 -1.99 5.39
N LEU A 77 1.56 -1.03 4.50
CA LEU A 77 1.89 -1.34 3.10
C LEU A 77 3.11 -2.27 2.99
N GLN A 78 4.14 -2.06 3.82
CA GLN A 78 5.30 -2.95 3.87
C GLN A 78 4.94 -4.34 4.40
N GLU A 79 4.17 -4.42 5.49
CA GLU A 79 3.70 -5.68 6.08
C GLU A 79 2.96 -6.53 5.05
N LEU A 80 1.96 -5.96 4.38
CA LEU A 80 1.15 -6.68 3.41
C LEU A 80 1.94 -7.01 2.12
N GLY A 81 2.84 -6.13 1.67
CA GLY A 81 3.75 -6.41 0.56
C GLY A 81 4.68 -7.59 0.83
N ASN A 82 5.19 -7.68 2.07
CA ASN A 82 6.05 -8.79 2.51
C ASN A 82 5.32 -10.13 2.52
N VAL A 83 4.01 -10.16 2.79
CA VAL A 83 3.19 -11.40 2.70
C VAL A 83 3.23 -11.99 1.28
N LEU A 84 3.26 -11.15 0.25
CA LEU A 84 3.38 -11.57 -1.15
C LEU A 84 4.84 -11.79 -1.61
N GLY A 85 5.82 -11.66 -0.70
CA GLY A 85 7.25 -11.75 -1.04
C GLY A 85 7.78 -10.53 -1.82
N VAL A 86 7.01 -9.44 -1.90
CA VAL A 86 7.45 -8.20 -2.53
C VAL A 86 8.21 -7.38 -1.50
N GLN A 87 9.55 -7.47 -1.54
CA GLN A 87 10.39 -6.64 -0.68
C GLN A 87 10.35 -5.19 -1.16
N LEU A 88 9.67 -4.37 -0.40
CA LEU A 88 9.70 -2.92 -0.53
C LEU A 88 10.71 -2.42 0.51
N PRO A 89 11.99 -2.20 0.13
CA PRO A 89 13.00 -1.81 1.10
C PRO A 89 12.53 -0.53 1.82
N PRO A 90 12.76 -0.43 3.14
CA PRO A 90 12.45 0.79 3.87
C PRO A 90 13.24 1.94 3.22
N VAL A 91 12.54 3.05 2.96
CA VAL A 91 13.16 4.32 2.56
C VAL A 91 13.82 5.00 3.75
#